data_AF-A0A4R4XBM5-F1
#
_entry.id   AF-A0A4R4XBM5-F1
#
_cell.length_a   1.000
_cell.length_b   1.000
_cell.length_c   1.000
_cell.angle_alpha   90.00
_cell.angle_beta   90.00
_cell.angle_gamma   90.00
#
_symmetry.space_group_name_H-M   'P 1'
#
loop_
_entity.id
_entity.type
_entity.pdbx_description
1 polymer ?
#
loop_
_entity_poly.entity_id
_entity_poly.type
_entity_poly.pdbx_seq_one_letter_code
_entity_poly.pdbx_strand_id
1 'polypeptide(L)'
;MGRAAGHRPRLVFWRDANTELRGLMREYGQPSSRPTPEFPILALTRTDVWELQGHVGGIPPAHGEPMAWLDEQNPSFGLATWAYELIASDESARSEAIAILGRRFFNGSLPEALLGEVGLRQLKRGDTPSAQDWSPLEAYLRLCQTVEAAEARGDHDRSTVSAAREQPVRSSASVKAVLIRSGGRCENPLCTGQPNDVNKDGEPILEVDHVHDRAKWGRDHPIQMIALCPNCHAIKTRGRTGEQLRELLLLEARARHSTWVSQV
;
A
#
# COMPACT_ATOMS: atom_id res chain seq x y z
N MET A 1 -6.76 7.05 9.37
CA MET A 1 -5.40 6.48 9.56
C MET A 1 -5.38 4.96 9.45
N GLY A 2 -6.12 4.20 10.25
CA GLY A 2 -6.12 2.72 10.16
C GLY A 2 -6.48 2.16 8.79
N ARG A 3 -7.48 2.75 8.13
CA ARG A 3 -7.80 2.46 6.73
C ARG A 3 -6.60 2.64 5.79
N ALA A 4 -5.83 3.73 5.93
CA ALA A 4 -4.64 3.99 5.10
C ALA A 4 -3.50 3.01 5.42
N ALA A 5 -3.26 2.71 6.70
CA ALA A 5 -2.27 1.71 7.11
C ALA A 5 -2.58 0.30 6.57
N GLY A 6 -3.86 -0.03 6.42
CA GLY A 6 -4.33 -1.27 5.81
C GLY A 6 -4.55 -1.19 4.29
N HIS A 7 -4.06 -0.15 3.61
CA HIS A 7 -4.26 0.10 2.18
C HIS A 7 -5.72 -0.03 1.69
N ARG A 8 -6.69 0.29 2.56
CA ARG A 8 -8.13 0.28 2.23
C ARG A 8 -8.50 1.51 1.40
N PRO A 9 -9.62 1.50 0.65
CA PRO A 9 -10.04 2.64 -0.15
C PRO A 9 -9.96 3.98 0.61
N ARG A 10 -9.35 4.97 -0.04
CA ARG A 10 -9.09 6.30 0.54
C ARG A 10 -10.38 7.03 0.91
N LEU A 11 -11.38 6.96 0.03
CA LEU A 11 -12.71 7.51 0.23
C LEU A 11 -13.72 6.39 0.49
N VAL A 12 -14.65 6.63 1.40
CA VAL A 12 -15.70 5.68 1.80
C VAL A 12 -17.05 6.39 1.81
N PHE A 13 -18.11 5.69 1.43
CA PHE A 13 -19.45 6.25 1.46
C PHE A 13 -19.96 6.41 2.90
N TRP A 14 -20.73 7.47 3.12
CA TRP A 14 -21.35 7.75 4.40
C TRP A 14 -22.14 6.57 4.97
N ARG A 15 -22.98 5.92 4.18
CA ARG A 15 -23.78 4.77 4.62
C ARG A 15 -22.91 3.61 5.12
N ASP A 16 -21.78 3.37 4.48
CA ASP A 16 -20.86 2.30 4.86
C ASP A 16 -20.08 2.63 6.13
N ALA A 17 -19.70 3.90 6.31
CA ALA A 17 -18.86 4.34 7.41
C ALA A 17 -19.65 4.72 8.68
N ASN A 18 -20.90 5.16 8.55
CA ASN A 18 -21.68 5.70 9.66
C ASN A 18 -21.83 4.70 10.82
N THR A 19 -22.21 3.45 10.53
CA THR A 19 -22.40 2.41 11.54
C THR A 19 -21.11 2.09 12.29
N GLU A 20 -20.00 1.92 11.55
CA GLU A 20 -18.67 1.65 12.11
C GLU A 20 -18.22 2.80 13.04
N LEU A 21 -18.31 4.04 12.56
CA LEU A 21 -17.88 5.21 13.31
C LEU A 21 -18.74 5.44 14.56
N ARG A 22 -20.06 5.22 14.48
CA ARG A 22 -20.94 5.30 15.68
C ARG A 22 -20.58 4.27 16.73
N GLY A 23 -20.20 3.06 16.31
CA GLY A 23 -19.71 2.01 17.22
C GLY A 23 -18.47 2.47 17.98
N LEU A 24 -17.45 2.92 17.24
CA LEU A 24 -16.20 3.42 17.82
C LEU A 24 -16.40 4.62 18.75
N MET A 25 -17.25 5.58 18.36
CA MET A 25 -17.53 6.76 19.19
C MET A 25 -18.32 6.42 20.44
N ARG A 26 -19.15 5.37 20.41
CA ARG A 26 -19.89 4.91 21.60
C ARG A 26 -18.96 4.24 22.60
N GLU A 27 -18.03 3.42 22.11
CA GLU A 27 -17.11 2.66 22.96
C GLU A 27 -15.95 3.52 23.50
N TYR A 28 -15.35 4.36 22.65
CA TYR A 28 -14.12 5.09 22.96
C TYR A 28 -14.28 6.61 22.99
N GLY A 29 -15.49 7.12 22.76
CA GLY A 29 -15.79 8.54 22.93
C GLY A 29 -15.77 8.95 24.40
N GLN A 30 -15.81 10.27 24.65
CA GLN A 30 -15.92 10.74 26.04
C GLN A 30 -17.25 10.28 26.65
N PRO A 31 -17.28 9.93 27.96
CA PRO A 31 -18.48 9.36 28.60
C PRO A 31 -19.76 10.21 28.46
N SER A 32 -19.63 11.53 28.33
CA SER A 32 -20.75 12.47 28.17
C SER A 32 -21.07 12.83 26.72
N SER A 33 -20.31 12.32 25.75
CA SER A 33 -20.47 12.64 24.33
C SER A 33 -21.42 11.68 23.63
N ARG A 34 -22.23 12.22 22.70
CA ARG A 34 -23.08 11.41 21.83
C ARG A 34 -22.27 10.86 20.64
N PRO A 35 -22.54 9.65 20.14
CA PRO A 35 -21.87 9.09 18.96
C PRO A 35 -22.44 9.70 17.68
N THR A 36 -21.96 10.89 17.34
CA THR A 36 -22.43 11.73 16.23
C THR A 36 -21.32 11.93 15.20
N PRO A 37 -21.01 10.94 14.34
CA PRO A 37 -19.95 11.03 13.34
C PRO A 37 -20.21 12.07 12.25
N GLU A 38 -21.47 12.48 12.06
CA GLU A 38 -21.85 13.52 11.11
C GLU A 38 -21.09 14.84 11.33
N PHE A 39 -20.90 15.26 12.59
CA PHE A 39 -20.23 16.52 12.91
C PHE A 39 -18.72 16.51 12.60
N PRO A 40 -17.90 15.53 13.06
CA PRO A 40 -16.49 15.52 12.74
C PRO A 40 -16.24 15.36 11.23
N ILE A 41 -17.03 14.56 10.50
CA ILE A 41 -16.87 14.43 9.04
C ILE A 41 -17.05 15.77 8.34
N LEU A 42 -18.07 16.53 8.71
CA LEU A 42 -18.32 17.86 8.13
C LEU A 42 -17.37 18.93 8.65
N ALA A 43 -16.91 18.84 9.90
CA ALA A 43 -15.93 19.79 10.43
C ALA A 43 -14.57 19.62 9.73
N LEU A 44 -14.19 18.39 9.41
CA LEU A 44 -12.93 18.08 8.75
C LEU A 44 -12.86 18.61 7.31
N THR A 45 -13.99 18.84 6.62
CA THR A 45 -13.98 19.44 5.26
C THR A 45 -13.44 20.88 5.25
N ARG A 46 -13.33 21.53 6.41
CA ARG A 46 -12.71 22.85 6.58
C ARG A 46 -11.18 22.79 6.75
N THR A 47 -10.59 21.60 6.63
CA THR A 47 -9.17 21.34 6.75
C THR A 47 -8.60 20.85 5.43
N ASP A 48 -7.27 20.92 5.28
CA ASP A 48 -6.52 20.46 4.11
C ASP A 48 -6.22 18.94 4.12
N VAL A 49 -6.56 18.25 5.20
CA VAL A 49 -6.32 16.80 5.39
C VAL A 49 -7.52 15.93 5.02
N TRP A 50 -8.63 16.52 4.57
CA TRP A 50 -9.89 15.80 4.34
C TRP A 50 -10.53 16.14 3.00
N GLU A 51 -11.11 15.13 2.35
CA GLU A 51 -11.87 15.28 1.12
C GLU A 51 -13.28 14.73 1.31
N LEU A 52 -14.27 15.41 0.74
CA LEU A 52 -15.66 14.98 0.66
C LEU A 52 -16.16 15.23 -0.76
N GLN A 53 -16.71 14.20 -1.39
CA GLN A 53 -17.06 14.18 -2.82
C GLN A 53 -18.39 13.44 -3.05
N GLY A 54 -19.00 13.63 -4.23
CA GLY A 54 -20.22 12.92 -4.61
C GLY A 54 -21.49 13.52 -4.00
N HIS A 55 -21.54 14.84 -3.80
CA HIS A 55 -22.73 15.56 -3.35
C HIS A 55 -23.11 16.66 -4.35
N VAL A 56 -24.38 17.09 -4.31
CA VAL A 56 -24.89 18.22 -5.07
C VAL A 56 -25.11 19.41 -4.13
N GLY A 57 -24.70 20.60 -4.58
CA GLY A 57 -24.85 21.83 -3.79
C GLY A 57 -23.82 21.99 -2.68
N GLY A 58 -24.06 22.97 -1.80
CA GLY A 58 -23.15 23.32 -0.71
C GLY A 58 -23.17 22.31 0.43
N ILE A 59 -22.00 22.11 1.05
CA ILE A 59 -21.85 21.27 2.24
C ILE A 59 -22.50 22.00 3.44
N PRO A 60 -23.42 21.37 4.19
CA PRO A 60 -24.04 21.99 5.35
C PRO A 60 -23.02 22.26 6.46
N PRO A 61 -23.31 23.21 7.37
CA PRO A 61 -22.44 23.45 8.51
C PRO A 61 -22.40 22.22 9.44
N ALA A 62 -21.30 22.07 10.17
CA ALA A 62 -21.10 21.03 11.18
C ALA A 62 -21.86 21.32 12.50
N HIS A 63 -23.12 21.76 12.39
CA HIS A 63 -24.04 21.99 13.51
C HIS A 63 -25.50 21.89 13.01
N GLY A 64 -26.46 21.73 13.91
CA GLY A 64 -27.87 21.55 13.55
C GLY A 64 -28.18 20.10 13.18
N GLU A 65 -28.92 19.89 12.08
CA GLU A 65 -29.40 18.56 11.65
C GLU A 65 -28.79 18.11 10.29
N PRO A 66 -27.46 17.93 10.20
CA PRO A 66 -26.80 17.59 8.93
C PRO A 66 -27.05 16.14 8.47
N MET A 67 -27.62 15.30 9.33
CA MET A 67 -27.76 13.87 9.11
C MET A 67 -28.70 13.54 7.94
N ALA A 68 -29.81 14.27 7.80
CA ALA A 68 -30.72 14.10 6.67
C ALA A 68 -30.00 14.34 5.32
N TRP A 69 -29.16 15.39 5.25
CA TRP A 69 -28.37 15.69 4.07
C TRP A 69 -27.33 14.60 3.78
N LEU A 70 -26.63 14.09 4.80
CA LEU A 70 -25.67 13.01 4.62
C LEU A 70 -26.34 11.70 4.17
N ASP A 71 -27.51 11.36 4.73
CA ASP A 71 -28.27 10.17 4.37
C ASP A 71 -28.82 10.23 2.94
N GLU A 72 -29.25 11.42 2.51
CA GLU A 72 -29.75 11.70 1.16
C GLU A 72 -28.61 11.69 0.12
N GLN A 73 -27.56 12.47 0.35
CA GLN A 73 -26.47 12.62 -0.61
C GLN A 73 -25.51 11.42 -0.63
N ASN A 74 -25.40 10.69 0.48
CA ASN A 74 -24.46 9.60 0.69
C ASN A 74 -23.04 9.88 0.13
N PRO A 75 -22.41 11.01 0.48
CA PRO A 75 -21.14 11.39 -0.11
C PRO A 75 -20.04 10.41 0.29
N SER A 76 -19.01 10.32 -0.55
CA SER A 76 -17.77 9.63 -0.20
C SER A 76 -16.79 10.59 0.45
N PHE A 77 -16.14 10.19 1.54
CA PHE A 77 -15.19 11.04 2.25
C PHE A 77 -13.98 10.26 2.76
N GLY A 78 -12.92 10.99 3.11
CA GLY A 78 -11.73 10.41 3.70
C GLY A 78 -10.56 11.37 3.72
N LEU A 79 -9.35 10.83 3.91
CA LEU A 79 -8.15 11.64 3.91
C LEU A 79 -7.90 12.26 2.53
N ALA A 80 -7.38 13.49 2.54
CA ALA A 80 -6.79 14.10 1.35
C ALA A 80 -5.69 13.20 0.78
N THR A 81 -5.50 13.25 -0.54
CA THR A 81 -4.58 12.35 -1.25
C THR A 81 -3.17 12.32 -0.62
N TRP A 82 -2.58 13.49 -0.38
CA TRP A 82 -1.25 13.61 0.23
C TRP A 82 -1.19 13.00 1.66
N ALA A 83 -2.24 13.22 2.46
CA ALA A 83 -2.30 12.75 3.84
C ALA A 83 -2.50 11.23 3.89
N TYR A 84 -3.29 10.70 2.96
CA TYR A 84 -3.47 9.25 2.82
C TYR A 84 -2.14 8.58 2.45
N GLU A 85 -1.43 9.11 1.45
CA GLU A 85 -0.15 8.57 0.99
C GLU A 85 0.91 8.61 2.10
N LEU A 86 1.05 9.76 2.77
CA LEU A 86 1.98 9.91 3.91
C LEU A 86 1.68 8.88 5.02
N ILE A 87 0.42 8.75 5.43
CA ILE A 87 0.06 7.82 6.50
C ILE A 87 0.21 6.35 6.06
N ALA A 88 0.05 6.05 4.78
CA ALA A 88 0.24 4.70 4.26
C ALA A 88 1.72 4.31 4.17
N SER A 89 2.58 5.22 3.68
CA SER A 89 3.99 4.94 3.39
C SER A 89 4.94 5.18 4.57
N ASP A 90 4.61 6.09 5.49
CA ASP A 90 5.50 6.50 6.58
C ASP A 90 4.98 6.04 7.95
N GLU A 91 5.64 5.01 8.51
CA GLU A 91 5.34 4.49 9.84
C GLU A 91 5.67 5.48 10.96
N SER A 92 6.69 6.32 10.77
CA SER A 92 7.07 7.34 11.76
C SER A 92 6.01 8.42 11.82
N ALA A 93 5.61 8.98 10.68
CA ALA A 93 4.55 9.99 10.60
C ALA A 93 3.22 9.45 11.17
N ARG A 94 2.89 8.20 10.85
CA ARG A 94 1.71 7.52 11.43
C ARG A 94 1.81 7.35 12.94
N SER A 95 2.97 6.94 13.46
CA SER A 95 3.20 6.75 14.89
C SER A 95 3.14 8.06 15.66
N GLU A 96 3.71 9.13 15.08
CA GLU A 96 3.66 10.47 15.64
C GLU A 96 2.22 11.00 15.70
N ALA A 97 1.45 10.83 14.63
CA ALA A 97 0.03 11.21 14.60
C ALA A 97 -0.79 10.46 15.68
N ILE A 98 -0.58 9.14 15.82
CA ILE A 98 -1.20 8.32 16.88
C ILE A 98 -0.81 8.85 18.27
N ALA A 99 0.46 9.16 18.50
CA ALA A 99 0.94 9.66 19.78
C ALA A 99 0.37 11.05 20.12
N ILE A 100 0.24 11.95 19.13
CA ILE A 100 -0.39 13.25 19.29
C ILE A 100 -1.87 13.11 19.67
N LEU A 101 -2.61 12.22 18.98
CA LEU A 101 -4.02 11.97 19.31
C LEU A 101 -4.17 11.37 20.71
N GLY A 102 -3.30 10.44 21.09
CA GLY A 102 -3.28 9.83 22.43
C GLY A 102 -3.09 10.88 23.52
N ARG A 103 -2.08 11.74 23.39
CA ARG A 103 -1.80 12.81 24.35
C ARG A 103 -2.94 13.83 24.43
N ARG A 104 -3.55 14.18 23.30
CA ARG A 104 -4.55 15.26 23.23
C ARG A 104 -5.95 14.81 23.64
N PHE A 105 -6.33 13.57 23.35
CA PHE A 105 -7.72 13.12 23.47
C PHE A 105 -7.92 11.88 24.36
N PHE A 106 -6.85 11.14 24.69
CA PHE A 106 -6.94 9.85 25.42
C PHE A 106 -6.00 9.78 26.63
N ASN A 107 -5.85 10.88 27.37
CA ASN A 107 -5.06 10.94 28.62
C ASN A 107 -3.63 10.37 28.50
N GLY A 108 -3.00 10.53 27.34
CA GLY A 108 -1.62 10.10 27.10
C GLY A 108 -1.47 9.10 25.95
N SER A 109 -2.33 8.09 25.86
CA SER A 109 -2.22 7.02 24.85
C SER A 109 -3.59 6.49 24.43
N LEU A 110 -3.72 6.14 23.15
CA LEU A 110 -4.92 5.47 22.63
C LEU A 110 -5.10 4.07 23.26
N PRO A 111 -6.34 3.65 23.61
CA PRO A 111 -6.60 2.29 24.08
C PRO A 111 -6.16 1.22 23.08
N GLU A 112 -5.56 0.13 23.58
CA GLU A 112 -5.07 -0.97 22.73
C GLU A 112 -6.21 -1.70 22.00
N ALA A 113 -7.39 -1.75 22.61
CA ALA A 113 -8.61 -2.26 21.97
C ALA A 113 -8.99 -1.41 20.77
N LEU A 114 -9.02 -0.09 20.92
CA LEU A 114 -9.30 0.86 19.83
C LEU A 114 -8.29 0.72 18.70
N LEU A 115 -6.99 0.66 19.01
CA LEU A 115 -5.95 0.45 18.01
C LEU A 115 -6.16 -0.86 17.23
N GLY A 116 -6.53 -1.94 17.92
CA GLY A 116 -6.88 -3.22 17.28
C GLY A 116 -8.06 -3.09 16.32
N GLU A 117 -9.15 -2.50 16.79
CA GLU A 117 -10.40 -2.40 16.06
C GLU A 117 -10.27 -1.54 14.79
N VAL A 118 -9.52 -0.44 14.86
CA VAL A 118 -9.29 0.42 13.69
C VAL A 118 -8.15 -0.07 12.79
N GLY A 119 -7.49 -1.19 13.10
CA GLY A 119 -6.36 -1.71 12.33
C GLY A 119 -5.08 -0.87 12.46
N LEU A 120 -4.90 -0.20 13.60
CA LEU A 120 -3.69 0.53 13.99
C LEU A 120 -2.92 -0.13 15.12
N ARG A 121 -3.31 -1.33 15.55
CA ARG A 121 -2.55 -2.11 16.52
C ARG A 121 -1.16 -2.35 15.96
N GLN A 122 -0.24 -1.53 16.44
CA GLN A 122 1.16 -1.84 16.36
C GLN A 122 1.33 -3.07 17.23
N LEU A 123 1.73 -4.20 16.64
CA LEU A 123 2.31 -5.27 17.43
C LEU A 123 3.36 -4.61 18.31
N LYS A 124 3.19 -4.71 19.64
CA LYS A 124 4.12 -4.13 20.61
C LYS A 124 5.53 -4.42 20.11
N ARG A 125 6.27 -3.34 19.81
CA ARG A 125 7.71 -3.37 19.56
C ARG A 125 8.33 -3.89 20.86
N GLY A 126 8.59 -5.18 20.86
CA GLY A 126 8.81 -6.02 22.03
C GLY A 126 8.92 -7.50 21.67
N ASP A 127 8.19 -7.97 20.64
CA ASP A 127 8.29 -9.35 20.12
C ASP A 127 8.06 -9.46 18.59
N THR A 128 8.31 -8.39 17.83
CA THR A 128 8.37 -8.49 16.37
C THR A 128 9.69 -7.94 15.90
N PRO A 129 10.52 -8.78 15.26
CA PRO A 129 11.85 -8.38 14.86
C PRO A 129 11.66 -7.27 13.79
N SER A 130 12.45 -6.20 13.91
CA SER A 130 12.42 -5.02 13.04
C SER A 130 12.58 -5.39 11.55
N ALA A 131 12.40 -4.45 10.62
CA ALA A 131 12.70 -4.72 9.21
C ALA A 131 14.19 -5.10 8.94
N GLN A 132 15.05 -5.08 9.97
CA GLN A 132 16.46 -5.48 9.96
C GLN A 132 16.69 -6.92 10.49
N ASP A 133 15.62 -7.67 10.70
CA ASP A 133 15.55 -8.67 11.76
C ASP A 133 14.75 -9.92 11.30
N TRP A 134 14.00 -9.77 10.20
CA TRP A 134 13.53 -10.88 9.38
C TRP A 134 14.68 -11.31 8.48
N SER A 135 14.89 -12.62 8.37
CA SER A 135 15.73 -13.13 7.32
C SER A 135 15.20 -12.65 5.96
N PRO A 136 16.06 -12.41 4.96
CA PRO A 136 15.62 -12.07 3.62
C PRO A 136 14.52 -13.02 3.11
N LEU A 137 14.66 -14.32 3.42
CA LEU A 137 13.71 -15.38 3.09
C LEU A 137 12.30 -15.10 3.62
N GLU A 138 12.15 -14.81 4.91
CA GLU A 138 10.82 -14.56 5.49
C GLU A 138 10.18 -13.30 4.93
N ALA A 139 10.98 -12.24 4.71
CA ALA A 139 10.51 -11.01 4.09
C ALA A 139 10.00 -11.27 2.66
N TYR A 140 10.73 -12.09 1.89
CA TYR A 140 10.35 -12.50 0.54
C TYR A 140 9.02 -13.28 0.53
N LEU A 141 8.87 -14.28 1.39
CA LEU A 141 7.67 -15.12 1.46
C LEU A 141 6.44 -14.31 1.83
N ARG A 142 6.57 -13.39 2.80
CA ARG A 142 5.47 -12.51 3.22
C ARG A 142 5.02 -11.58 2.10
N LEU A 143 5.96 -11.05 1.31
CA LEU A 143 5.63 -10.24 0.14
C LEU A 143 4.93 -11.08 -0.93
N CYS A 144 5.37 -12.32 -1.18
CA CYS A 144 4.66 -13.24 -2.09
C CYS A 144 3.23 -13.51 -1.62
N GLN A 145 3.02 -13.81 -0.33
CA GLN A 145 1.69 -14.00 0.25
C GLN A 145 0.80 -12.75 0.13
N THR A 146 1.38 -11.56 0.27
CA THR A 146 0.66 -10.29 0.11
C THR A 146 0.15 -10.12 -1.33
N VAL A 147 0.99 -10.46 -2.31
CA VAL A 147 0.64 -10.43 -3.73
C VAL A 147 -0.44 -11.48 -4.03
N GLU A 148 -0.26 -12.72 -3.59
CA GLU A 148 -1.23 -13.81 -3.77
C GLU A 148 -2.59 -13.48 -3.14
N ALA A 149 -2.60 -12.90 -1.94
CA ALA A 149 -3.83 -12.47 -1.30
C ALA A 149 -4.52 -11.33 -2.08
N ALA A 150 -3.77 -10.42 -2.70
CA ALA A 150 -4.33 -9.39 -3.56
C ALA A 150 -4.90 -9.96 -4.87
N GLU A 151 -4.21 -10.94 -5.46
CA GLU A 151 -4.69 -11.66 -6.63
C GLU A 151 -5.99 -12.40 -6.34
N ALA A 152 -6.06 -13.12 -5.21
CA ALA A 152 -7.23 -13.87 -4.77
C ALA A 152 -8.46 -12.97 -4.51
N ARG A 153 -8.25 -11.71 -4.13
CA ARG A 153 -9.32 -10.71 -3.96
C ARG A 153 -9.81 -10.09 -5.28
N GLY A 154 -9.14 -10.36 -6.40
CA GLY A 154 -9.47 -9.74 -7.69
C GLY A 154 -8.88 -8.33 -7.86
N ASP A 155 -7.94 -7.91 -7.00
CA ASP A 155 -7.38 -6.55 -7.02
C ASP A 155 -6.38 -6.32 -8.18
N HIS A 156 -6.14 -7.34 -9.02
CA HIS A 156 -5.12 -7.37 -10.07
C HIS A 156 -5.48 -6.59 -11.35
N ASP A 157 -6.74 -6.15 -11.50
CA ASP A 157 -7.26 -5.54 -12.74
C ASP A 157 -7.83 -4.11 -12.55
N ARG A 158 -7.49 -3.43 -11.44
CA ARG A 158 -7.87 -2.01 -11.27
C ARG A 158 -6.96 -1.11 -12.09
N SER A 159 -7.16 -1.11 -13.40
CA SER A 159 -6.77 -0.01 -14.28
C SER A 159 -7.43 1.27 -13.76
N THR A 160 -6.62 2.24 -13.33
CA THR A 160 -7.10 3.62 -13.19
C THR A 160 -7.44 4.11 -14.59
N VAL A 161 -8.74 4.16 -14.90
CA VAL A 161 -9.24 4.72 -16.16
C VAL A 161 -9.05 6.24 -16.11
N SER A 162 -7.87 6.68 -16.52
CA SER A 162 -7.59 8.07 -16.92
C SER A 162 -6.90 8.02 -18.28
N ALA A 163 -7.43 8.77 -19.24
CA ALA A 163 -7.10 8.68 -20.65
C ALA A 163 -5.61 8.88 -20.99
N ALA A 164 -5.18 8.15 -22.04
CA ALA A 164 -3.89 8.17 -22.74
C ALA A 164 -2.70 7.45 -22.05
N ARG A 165 -2.50 6.19 -22.48
CA ARG A 165 -1.53 5.15 -22.04
C ARG A 165 -1.96 4.35 -20.80
N GLU A 166 -2.58 3.20 -21.06
CA GLU A 166 -2.67 2.08 -20.11
C GLU A 166 -1.26 1.60 -19.75
N GLN A 167 -0.66 2.19 -18.72
CA GLN A 167 0.46 1.57 -18.03
C GLN A 167 -0.06 0.92 -16.76
N PRO A 168 -0.16 -0.41 -16.71
CA PRO A 168 -0.73 -1.07 -15.56
C PRO A 168 0.21 -0.92 -14.35
N VAL A 169 -0.32 -0.34 -13.26
CA VAL A 169 0.39 -0.05 -12.00
C VAL A 169 1.04 -1.33 -11.49
N ARG A 170 2.36 -1.30 -11.27
CA ARG A 170 3.14 -2.44 -10.74
C ARG A 170 2.93 -2.53 -9.24
N SER A 171 2.66 -3.73 -8.70
CA SER A 171 2.61 -3.93 -7.25
C SER A 171 3.97 -3.65 -6.62
N SER A 172 4.02 -2.67 -5.71
CA SER A 172 5.23 -2.35 -4.95
C SER A 172 5.75 -3.54 -4.14
N ALA A 173 4.85 -4.44 -3.72
CA ALA A 173 5.22 -5.68 -3.03
C ALA A 173 5.98 -6.65 -3.95
N SER A 174 5.54 -6.81 -5.20
CA SER A 174 6.20 -7.69 -6.18
C SER A 174 7.59 -7.15 -6.53
N VAL A 175 7.72 -5.83 -6.71
CA VAL A 175 9.02 -5.18 -6.95
C VAL A 175 9.97 -5.41 -5.77
N LYS A 176 9.51 -5.15 -4.54
CA LYS A 176 10.34 -5.31 -3.33
C LYS A 176 10.78 -6.77 -3.13
N ALA A 177 9.91 -7.74 -3.40
CA ALA A 177 10.26 -9.15 -3.29
C ALA A 177 11.39 -9.53 -4.26
N VAL A 178 11.35 -9.04 -5.50
CA VAL A 178 12.40 -9.30 -6.49
C VAL A 178 13.72 -8.64 -6.09
N LEU A 179 13.70 -7.43 -5.53
CA LEU A 179 14.90 -6.77 -5.01
C LEU A 179 15.53 -7.55 -3.84
N ILE A 180 14.73 -8.08 -2.93
CA ILE A 180 15.21 -8.96 -1.85
C ILE A 180 15.84 -10.22 -2.44
N ARG A 181 15.14 -10.87 -3.39
CA ARG A 181 15.60 -12.09 -4.06
C ARG A 181 16.91 -11.89 -4.81
N SER A 182 17.08 -10.72 -5.42
CA SER A 182 18.27 -10.39 -6.22
C SER A 182 19.51 -10.20 -5.35
N GLY A 183 19.35 -9.84 -4.07
CA GLY A 183 20.46 -9.56 -3.17
C GLY A 183 21.38 -8.47 -3.69
N GLY A 184 20.84 -7.51 -4.44
CA GLY A 184 21.59 -6.41 -5.05
C GLY A 184 22.41 -6.79 -6.28
N ARG A 185 22.12 -7.94 -6.92
CA ARG A 185 22.78 -8.37 -8.15
C ARG A 185 21.81 -8.56 -9.31
N CYS A 186 22.30 -8.33 -10.52
CA CYS A 186 21.58 -8.68 -11.74
C CYS A 186 21.27 -10.19 -11.73
N GLU A 187 20.02 -10.55 -12.01
CA GLU A 187 19.58 -11.95 -12.02
C GLU A 187 19.76 -12.61 -13.39
N ASN A 188 20.18 -11.88 -14.43
CA ASN A 188 20.52 -12.48 -15.72
C ASN A 188 21.78 -13.37 -15.58
N PRO A 189 21.70 -14.69 -15.82
CA PRO A 189 22.86 -15.57 -15.69
C PRO A 189 23.95 -15.29 -16.72
N LEU A 190 23.62 -14.60 -17.82
CA LEU A 190 24.56 -14.16 -18.86
C LEU A 190 25.02 -12.70 -18.66
N CYS A 191 24.84 -12.13 -17.47
CA CYS A 191 25.27 -10.76 -17.19
C CYS A 191 26.80 -10.64 -17.32
N THR A 192 27.26 -9.75 -18.19
CA THR A 192 28.69 -9.50 -18.42
C THR A 192 29.28 -8.43 -17.49
N GLY A 193 28.43 -7.74 -16.72
CA GLY A 193 28.85 -6.70 -15.79
C GLY A 193 27.67 -5.83 -15.36
N GLN A 194 27.43 -5.79 -14.06
CA GLN A 194 26.60 -4.77 -13.43
C GLN A 194 27.49 -3.59 -13.01
N PRO A 195 26.97 -2.35 -13.01
CA PRO A 195 27.66 -1.25 -12.36
C PRO A 195 27.93 -1.58 -10.88
N ASN A 196 29.15 -1.28 -10.40
CA ASN A 196 29.49 -1.40 -8.98
C ASN A 196 29.02 -0.20 -8.15
N ASP A 197 28.56 0.85 -8.82
CA ASP A 197 28.05 2.06 -8.19
C ASP A 197 26.58 1.88 -7.75
N VAL A 198 26.15 2.75 -6.85
CA VAL A 198 24.80 2.79 -6.29
C VAL A 198 24.06 4.06 -6.73
N ASN A 199 22.74 4.06 -6.62
CA ASN A 199 21.96 5.28 -6.83
C ASN A 199 22.18 6.29 -5.68
N LYS A 200 21.54 7.47 -5.78
CA LYS A 200 21.65 8.53 -4.76
C LYS A 200 21.16 8.11 -3.37
N ASP A 201 20.32 7.07 -3.32
CA ASP A 201 19.74 6.51 -2.10
C ASP A 201 20.59 5.35 -1.54
N GLY A 202 21.73 5.04 -2.16
CA GLY A 202 22.64 3.97 -1.74
C GLY A 202 22.22 2.57 -2.19
N GLU A 203 21.23 2.45 -3.08
CA GLU A 203 20.72 1.17 -3.57
C GLU A 203 21.42 0.73 -4.87
N PRO A 204 21.59 -0.59 -5.11
CA PRO A 204 22.12 -1.11 -6.37
C PRO A 204 21.32 -0.63 -7.57
N ILE A 205 22.02 -0.24 -8.64
CA ILE A 205 21.41 0.24 -9.88
C ILE A 205 20.81 -0.95 -10.64
N LEU A 206 19.59 -1.35 -10.25
CA LEU A 206 18.82 -2.44 -10.81
C LEU A 206 17.41 -1.98 -11.17
N GLU A 207 16.91 -2.51 -12.28
CA GLU A 207 15.55 -2.31 -12.76
C GLU A 207 14.79 -3.64 -12.64
N VAL A 208 13.72 -3.64 -11.83
CA VAL A 208 12.82 -4.79 -11.74
C VAL A 208 11.78 -4.70 -12.84
N ASP A 209 11.67 -5.75 -13.64
CA ASP A 209 10.77 -5.78 -14.78
C ASP A 209 10.09 -7.14 -14.97
N HIS A 210 8.90 -7.16 -15.56
CA HIS A 210 8.20 -8.40 -15.93
C HIS A 210 8.90 -9.05 -17.11
N VAL A 211 9.21 -10.33 -17.06
CA VAL A 211 9.93 -11.01 -18.14
C VAL A 211 9.13 -10.98 -19.46
N HIS A 212 7.83 -11.17 -19.36
CA HIS A 212 6.88 -11.01 -20.46
C HIS A 212 6.07 -9.73 -20.26
N ASP A 213 5.77 -9.03 -21.35
CA ASP A 213 4.96 -7.81 -21.30
C ASP A 213 3.56 -8.10 -20.72
N ARG A 214 3.08 -7.27 -19.78
CA ARG A 214 1.74 -7.42 -19.16
C ARG A 214 0.59 -7.38 -20.18
N ALA A 215 0.82 -6.84 -21.39
CA ALA A 215 -0.12 -6.91 -22.51
C ALA A 215 -0.51 -8.34 -22.92
N LYS A 216 0.26 -9.36 -22.51
CA LYS A 216 -0.05 -10.79 -22.70
C LYS A 216 -0.42 -11.51 -21.40
N TRP A 217 -1.14 -10.86 -20.47
CA TRP A 217 -1.69 -11.51 -19.27
C TRP A 217 -0.63 -12.10 -18.31
N GLY A 218 0.52 -11.44 -18.20
CA GLY A 218 1.53 -11.78 -17.19
C GLY A 218 1.04 -11.47 -15.78
N ARG A 219 1.06 -12.47 -14.90
CA ARG A 219 0.75 -12.39 -13.47
C ARG A 219 1.72 -11.40 -12.81
N ASP A 220 1.24 -10.43 -12.03
CA ASP A 220 2.06 -9.41 -11.36
C ASP A 220 2.74 -9.96 -10.09
N HIS A 221 3.48 -11.05 -10.27
CA HIS A 221 4.03 -11.88 -9.20
C HIS A 221 5.54 -12.08 -9.36
N PRO A 222 6.33 -12.16 -8.27
CA PRO A 222 7.79 -12.32 -8.33
C PRO A 222 8.28 -13.49 -9.20
N ILE A 223 7.46 -14.53 -9.36
CA ILE A 223 7.74 -15.69 -10.23
C ILE A 223 7.88 -15.34 -11.73
N GLN A 224 7.34 -14.20 -12.17
CA GLN A 224 7.40 -13.72 -13.56
C GLN A 224 8.19 -12.40 -13.71
N MET A 225 8.83 -11.95 -12.63
CA MET A 225 9.59 -10.70 -12.60
C MET A 225 11.07 -10.99 -12.35
N ILE A 226 11.93 -10.09 -12.80
CA ILE A 226 13.39 -10.27 -12.75
C ILE A 226 14.08 -8.92 -12.49
N ALA A 227 15.15 -8.91 -11.67
CA ALA A 227 16.00 -7.72 -11.50
C ALA A 227 17.15 -7.73 -12.51
N LEU A 228 17.28 -6.64 -13.29
CA LEU A 228 18.30 -6.50 -14.33
C LEU A 228 19.12 -5.23 -14.12
N CYS A 229 20.42 -5.28 -14.43
CA CYS A 229 21.21 -4.05 -14.59
C CYS A 229 20.78 -3.29 -15.86
N PRO A 230 21.12 -1.99 -15.99
CA PRO A 230 20.74 -1.19 -17.16
C PRO A 230 21.15 -1.80 -18.50
N ASN A 231 22.31 -2.47 -18.55
CA ASN A 231 22.79 -3.14 -19.75
C ASN A 231 21.92 -4.35 -20.13
N CYS A 232 21.60 -5.22 -19.16
CA CYS A 232 20.77 -6.39 -19.41
C CYS A 232 19.32 -6.00 -19.73
N HIS A 233 18.81 -4.96 -19.07
CA HIS A 233 17.50 -4.39 -19.36
C HIS A 233 17.45 -3.82 -20.79
N ALA A 234 18.49 -3.12 -21.24
CA ALA A 234 18.62 -2.67 -22.62
C ALA A 234 18.66 -3.83 -23.63
N ILE A 235 19.38 -4.92 -23.35
CA ILE A 235 19.42 -6.09 -24.25
C ILE A 235 18.03 -6.73 -24.35
N LYS A 236 17.30 -6.86 -23.25
CA LYS A 236 15.94 -7.41 -23.23
C LYS A 236 14.96 -6.56 -24.06
N THR A 237 15.02 -5.24 -23.91
CA THR A 237 14.04 -4.32 -24.52
C THR A 237 14.32 -4.01 -25.98
N ARG A 238 15.59 -3.76 -26.33
CA ARG A 238 16.01 -3.28 -27.67
C ARG A 238 17.13 -4.11 -28.30
N GLY A 239 17.61 -5.15 -27.64
CA GLY A 239 18.66 -6.02 -28.16
C GLY A 239 18.14 -6.99 -29.21
N ARG A 240 19.00 -7.35 -30.17
CA ARG A 240 18.70 -8.31 -31.24
C ARG A 240 18.31 -9.70 -30.70
N THR A 241 18.84 -10.09 -29.55
CA THR A 241 18.60 -11.38 -28.89
C THR A 241 17.57 -11.27 -27.76
N GLY A 242 16.75 -10.21 -27.73
CA GLY A 242 15.83 -9.92 -26.63
C GLY A 242 14.78 -11.01 -26.42
N GLU A 243 14.30 -11.66 -27.48
CA GLU A 243 13.33 -12.77 -27.37
C GLU A 243 13.95 -14.01 -26.70
N GLN A 244 15.11 -14.49 -27.17
CA GLN A 244 15.81 -15.60 -26.53
C GLN A 244 16.17 -15.27 -25.07
N LEU A 245 16.56 -14.02 -24.82
CA LEU A 245 16.85 -13.56 -23.46
C LEU A 245 15.60 -13.62 -22.57
N ARG A 246 14.42 -13.22 -23.04
CA ARG A 246 13.18 -13.30 -22.23
C ARG A 246 12.85 -14.73 -21.82
N GLU A 247 12.99 -15.71 -22.71
CA GLU A 247 12.76 -17.12 -22.37
C GLU A 247 13.70 -17.59 -21.25
N LEU A 248 14.99 -17.28 -21.38
CA LEU A 248 15.99 -17.58 -20.36
C LEU A 248 15.68 -16.91 -19.02
N LEU A 249 15.33 -15.62 -19.04
CA LEU A 249 15.01 -14.86 -17.83
C LEU A 249 13.75 -15.40 -17.13
N LEU A 250 12.79 -15.96 -17.87
CA LEU A 250 11.58 -16.52 -17.27
C LEU A 250 11.90 -17.81 -16.52
N LEU A 251 12.71 -18.68 -17.14
CA LEU A 251 13.19 -19.90 -16.51
C LEU A 251 13.97 -19.57 -15.23
N GLU A 252 14.86 -18.58 -15.30
CA GLU A 252 15.65 -18.13 -14.17
C GLU A 252 14.77 -17.53 -13.04
N ALA A 253 13.82 -16.66 -13.38
CA ALA A 253 12.90 -16.08 -12.39
C ALA A 253 12.10 -17.16 -11.64
N ARG A 254 11.61 -18.18 -12.37
CA ARG A 254 10.90 -19.33 -11.80
C ARG A 254 11.80 -20.20 -10.94
N ALA A 255 13.00 -20.50 -11.40
CA ALA A 255 13.98 -21.30 -10.67
C ALA A 255 14.34 -20.61 -9.35
N ARG A 256 14.68 -19.31 -9.39
CA ARG A 256 14.99 -18.52 -8.20
C ARG A 256 13.81 -18.45 -7.24
N HIS A 257 12.60 -18.19 -7.73
CA HIS A 257 11.41 -18.19 -6.89
C HIS A 257 11.21 -19.55 -6.20
N SER A 258 11.31 -20.64 -6.95
CA SER A 258 11.15 -22.00 -6.41
C SER A 258 12.20 -22.32 -5.35
N THR A 259 13.46 -21.96 -5.57
CA THR A 259 14.55 -22.11 -4.60
C THR A 259 14.28 -21.35 -3.31
N TRP A 260 13.67 -20.17 -3.37
CA TRP A 260 13.31 -19.40 -2.18
C TRP A 260 12.11 -20.03 -1.46
N VAL A 261 11.08 -20.45 -2.18
CA VAL A 261 9.92 -21.12 -1.57
C VAL A 261 10.29 -22.47 -0.96
N SER A 262 11.26 -23.20 -1.51
CA SER A 262 11.69 -24.50 -0.99
C SER A 262 12.64 -24.42 0.22
N GLN A 263 13.05 -23.23 0.64
CA GLN A 263 13.89 -23.03 1.83
C GLN A 263 13.10 -22.97 3.14
N VAL A 264 11.77 -23.11 3.06
CA VAL A 264 10.83 -23.16 4.21
C VAL A 264 10.73 -24.55 4.79
#